data_AF-A0A2V7X5C8-F1
#
_entry.id   AF-A0A2V7X5C8-F1
#
_cell.length_a   1.000
_cell.length_b   1.000
_cell.length_c   1.000
_cell.angle_alpha   90.00
_cell.angle_beta   90.00
_cell.angle_gamma   90.00
#
_symmetry.space_group_name_H-M   'P 1'
#
loop_
_entity.id
_entity.type
_entity.pdbx_description
1 polymer ?
#
loop_
_entity_poly.entity_id
_entity_poly.type
_entity_poly.pdbx_seq_one_letter_code
_entity_poly.pdbx_strand_id
1 'polypeptide(L)' 'WVFRWKEVPADVYRLGIDTGRRELVHTLMPRDPSGVEAILTFRTTPKGDSYFYTYRRVLSKLYLARDLR' A
#
# COMPACT_ATOMS: atom_id res chain seq x y z
N TRP A 1 -12.81 -7.70 -2.71
CA TRP A 1 -11.36 -7.60 -2.49
C TRP A 1 -11.09 -7.49 -1.00
N VAL A 2 -10.06 -8.17 -0.51
CA VAL A 2 -9.62 -8.06 0.89
C VAL A 2 -8.09 -7.91 0.92
N PHE A 3 -7.59 -7.10 1.83
CA PHE A 3 -6.15 -6.92 2.08
C PHE A 3 -5.96 -6.54 3.55
N ARG A 4 -4.76 -6.72 4.08
CA ARG A 4 -4.46 -6.30 5.45
C ARG A 4 -4.08 -4.83 5.48
N TRP A 5 -4.74 -4.08 6.35
CA TRP A 5 -4.42 -2.67 6.57
C TRP A 5 -3.07 -2.53 7.29
N LYS A 6 -2.26 -1.53 6.90
CA LYS A 6 -0.91 -1.27 7.44
C LYS A 6 0.15 -2.36 7.20
N GLU A 7 -0.13 -3.31 6.29
CA GLU A 7 0.90 -4.24 5.81
C GLU A 7 1.62 -3.62 4.61
N VAL A 8 2.94 -3.76 4.52
CA VAL A 8 3.78 -3.29 3.41
C VAL A 8 4.91 -4.30 3.19
N PRO A 9 5.00 -4.95 2.01
CA PRO A 9 4.03 -4.90 0.90
C PRO A 9 2.66 -5.49 1.31
N ALA A 10 1.58 -5.04 0.67
CA ALA A 10 0.23 -5.52 0.96
C ALA A 10 -0.28 -6.49 -0.10
N ASP A 11 -0.62 -7.70 0.31
CA ASP A 11 -1.29 -8.67 -0.56
C ASP A 11 -2.79 -8.38 -0.65
N VAL A 12 -3.27 -8.25 -1.89
CA VAL A 12 -4.68 -8.06 -2.22
C VAL A 12 -5.23 -9.35 -2.80
N TYR A 13 -6.28 -9.83 -2.16
CA TYR A 13 -6.96 -11.06 -2.53
C TYR A 13 -8.34 -10.78 -3.13
N ARG A 14 -8.67 -11.49 -4.21
CA ARG A 14 -10.06 -11.71 -4.63
C ARG A 14 -10.68 -12.71 -3.67
N LEU A 15 -11.85 -12.37 -3.12
CA LEU A 15 -12.59 -13.22 -2.20
C LEU A 15 -13.81 -13.77 -2.92
N GLY A 16 -13.91 -15.09 -3.04
CA GLY A 16 -15.17 -15.76 -3.39
C GLY A 16 -16.13 -15.64 -2.21
N ILE A 17 -17.26 -14.96 -2.39
CA ILE A 17 -18.19 -14.64 -1.30
C ILE A 17 -18.93 -15.89 -0.79
N ASP A 18 -19.20 -16.82 -1.69
CA ASP A 18 -19.87 -18.10 -1.44
C ASP A 18 -18.94 -19.13 -0.79
N THR A 19 -17.70 -19.22 -1.27
CA THR A 19 -16.73 -20.24 -0.84
C THR A 19 -15.78 -19.76 0.26
N GLY A 20 -15.68 -18.45 0.48
CA GLY A 20 -14.67 -17.84 1.33
C GLY A 20 -13.22 -17.96 0.80
N ARG A 21 -13.02 -18.54 -0.39
CA ARG A 21 -11.68 -18.74 -0.97
C ARG A 21 -11.05 -17.40 -1.33
N ARG A 22 -9.77 -17.27 -1.00
CA ARG A 22 -8.94 -16.11 -1.30
C ARG A 22 -7.95 -16.47 -2.39
N GLU A 23 -7.97 -15.71 -3.47
CA GLU A 23 -7.02 -15.80 -4.57
C GLU A 23 -6.16 -14.54 -4.57
N LEU A 24 -4.84 -14.69 -4.52
CA LEU A 24 -3.91 -13.56 -4.57
C LEU A 24 -3.93 -12.96 -5.98
N VAL A 25 -4.12 -11.64 -6.08
CA VAL A 25 -4.18 -10.95 -7.38
C VAL A 25 -3.10 -9.89 -7.52
N HIS A 26 -2.80 -9.16 -6.44
CA HIS A 26 -1.75 -8.15 -6.44
C HIS A 26 -0.97 -8.19 -5.13
N THR A 27 0.33 -7.92 -5.23
CA THR A 27 1.18 -7.54 -4.10
C THR A 27 1.58 -6.09 -4.28
N LEU A 28 1.07 -5.21 -3.42
CA LEU A 28 1.20 -3.76 -3.55
C LEU A 28 2.43 -3.25 -2.82
N MET A 29 3.30 -2.56 -3.57
CA MET A 29 4.46 -1.87 -3.04
C MET A 29 4.73 -0.62 -3.88
N PRO A 30 4.88 0.57 -3.27
CA PRO A 30 5.36 1.74 -3.99
C PRO A 30 6.75 1.46 -4.59
N ARG A 31 7.02 2.04 -5.77
CA ARG A 31 8.31 1.87 -6.46
C ARG A 31 9.51 2.28 -5.58
N ASP A 32 9.32 3.28 -4.73
CA ASP A 32 10.27 3.68 -3.68
C ASP A 32 9.71 3.27 -2.30
N PRO A 33 10.30 2.26 -1.64
CA PRO A 33 9.92 1.83 -0.29
C PRO A 33 10.17 2.84 0.82
N SER A 34 11.02 3.84 0.57
CA SER A 34 11.63 4.65 1.63
C SER A 34 10.57 5.39 2.43
N GLY A 35 10.56 5.13 3.73
CA GLY A 35 9.60 5.73 4.67
C GLY A 35 8.16 5.27 4.49
N VAL A 36 7.85 4.28 3.65
CA VAL A 36 6.48 3.77 3.49
C VAL A 36 6.08 2.98 4.74
N GLU A 37 4.95 3.33 5.34
CA GLU A 37 4.50 2.74 6.61
C GLU A 37 3.22 1.91 6.45
N ALA A 38 2.41 2.20 5.43
CA ALA A 38 1.13 1.52 5.25
C ALA A 38 0.59 1.67 3.82
N ILE A 39 -0.01 0.61 3.29
CA ILE A 39 -1.03 0.70 2.25
C ILE A 39 -2.39 0.98 2.90
N LEU A 40 -3.11 2.00 2.44
CA LEU A 40 -4.31 2.52 3.10
C LEU A 40 -5.60 2.20 2.36
N THR A 41 -5.59 2.29 1.03
CA THR A 41 -6.77 2.10 0.18
C THR A 41 -6.42 1.18 -0.98
N PHE A 42 -7.36 0.33 -1.36
CA PHE A 42 -7.37 -0.36 -2.65
C PHE A 42 -8.77 -0.27 -3.27
N ARG A 43 -8.82 0.09 -4.55
CA ARG A 43 -10.05 0.19 -5.34
C ARG A 43 -9.77 -0.24 -6.77
N THR A 44 -10.80 -0.77 -7.41
CA THR A 44 -10.79 -1.20 -8.82
C THR A 44 -11.91 -0.54 -9.59
N THR A 45 -11.78 -0.47 -10.91
CA THR A 45 -12.90 -0.18 -11.82
C THR A 45 -13.99 -1.26 -11.68
N PRO A 46 -15.27 -0.96 -12.01
CA PRO A 46 -16.34 -1.96 -11.96
C PRO A 46 -16.04 -3.23 -12.78
N LYS A 47 -15.35 -3.08 -13.92
CA LYS A 47 -14.93 -4.19 -14.78
C LYS A 47 -13.74 -4.97 -14.22
N GLY A 48 -12.99 -4.44 -13.26
CA GLY A 48 -11.83 -5.12 -12.68
C GLY A 48 -10.54 -5.00 -13.51
N ASP A 49 -10.53 -4.15 -14.54
CA ASP A 49 -9.43 -4.01 -15.51
C ASP A 49 -8.38 -2.96 -15.13
N SER A 50 -8.63 -2.17 -14.10
CA SER A 50 -7.68 -1.18 -13.58
C SER A 50 -7.91 -0.94 -12.10
N TYR A 51 -6.85 -0.60 -11.38
CA TYR A 51 -6.90 -0.35 -9.94
C TYR A 51 -6.07 0.86 -9.54
N PHE A 52 -6.34 1.37 -8.34
CA PHE A 52 -5.47 2.32 -7.66
C PHE A 52 -5.33 1.94 -6.19
N TYR A 53 -4.24 2.41 -5.59
CA TYR A 53 -4.03 2.31 -4.15
C TYR A 53 -3.38 3.60 -3.62
N THR A 54 -3.54 3.83 -2.32
CA THR A 54 -2.85 4.92 -1.62
C THR A 54 -1.97 4.35 -0.52
N TYR A 55 -0.91 5.08 -0.17
CA TYR A 55 0.02 4.68 0.87
C TYR A 55 0.43 5.90 1.70
N ARG A 56 0.80 5.66 2.97
CA ARG A 56 1.41 6.67 3.84
C ARG A 56 2.92 6.49 3.82
N ARG A 57 3.65 7.58 3.66
CA ARG A 57 5.10 7.60 3.92
C ARG A 57 5.52 8.76 4.80
N VAL A 58 6.53 8.52 5.63
CA VAL A 58 7.20 9.52 6.47
C VAL A 58 8.67 9.57 6.06
N LEU A 59 9.11 10.73 5.60
CA LEU A 59 10.51 10.97 5.25
C LEU A 59 11.12 11.97 6.23
N SER A 60 12.36 11.71 6.62
CA SER A 60 13.13 12.60 7.46
C SER A 60 14.39 13.05 6.72
N LYS A 61 14.81 14.28 6.97
CA LYS A 61 16.11 14.80 6.53
C LYS A 61 16.86 15.29 7.76
N LEU A 62 18.11 14.85 7.90
CA LEU A 62 19.01 15.32 8.95
C LEU A 62 19.77 16.54 8.44
N TYR A 63 19.75 17.62 9.21
CA TYR A 63 20.53 18.82 8.94
C TYR A 63 21.51 19.05 10.09
N LEU A 64 22.73 19.44 9.76
CA LEU A 64 23.72 19.92 10.72
C LEU A 64 23.93 21.41 10.48
N ALA A 65 23.51 22.24 11.42
CA ALA A 65 23.82 23.67 11.43
C ALA A 65 25.10 23.91 12.26
N ARG A 66 25.95 24.81 11.77
CA ARG A 66 27.13 25.31 12.47
C ARG A 66 27.07 26.83 12.48
N ASP A 67 27.66 27.45 13.50
CA ASP A 67 27.83 28.91 13.60
C ASP A 67 26.52 29.71 13.55
N LEU A 68 25.48 29.23 14.26
CA LEU A 68 24.26 30.02 14.48
C LEU A 68 24.59 31.24 15.36
N ARG A 69 24.30 32.43 14.84
CA ARG A 69 24.52 33.74 15.51
C ARG A 69 23.34 34.15 16.37
#